data_AF-A0A2A2EE36-F1
#
_entry.id   AF-A0A2A2EE36-F1
#
_cell.length_a   1.000
_cell.length_b   1.000
_cell.length_c   1.000
_cell.angle_alpha   90.00
_cell.angle_beta   90.00
_cell.angle_gamma   90.00
#
_symmetry.space_group_name_H-M   'P 1'
#
loop_
_entity.id
_entity.type
_entity.pdbx_description
1 polymer ?
#
loop_
_entity_poly.entity_id
_entity_poly.type
_entity_poly.pdbx_seq_one_letter_code
_entity_poly.pdbx_strand_id
1 'polypeptide(L)'
;MTTEPAAYIFHEHHVRILTDHNDAPWFIAKDVCDILGTDTKDLRAILDTDEITNLDTIEVQPTAGRAPLIISESGFYKLVLRSRKPVAKEFQRWVTHDILPSIRRHGAYMTPDTIKAALADPDTIIMLATRLKEETSQREEAQEQVRTLAPKAQAYEDFCEAPGLLTVRDAASQLTTAGVPIRECELRAWLLDHKWIYRKDNGYRPYAAHKDAGHVMLVPPRRPGRHHNGTPFALDPTCKITRRGLTLLYQRIGAERMRGQLHYDNQYPFDDQEA
;
A
#
# COMPACT_ATOMS: atom_id res chain seq x y z
N MET A 1 -3.50 -8.05 -4.67
CA MET A 1 -4.59 -9.00 -5.08
C MET A 1 -3.96 -10.32 -5.50
N THR A 2 -4.70 -11.43 -5.56
CA THR A 2 -4.17 -12.69 -6.11
C THR A 2 -3.87 -12.48 -7.59
N THR A 3 -2.61 -12.67 -8.00
CA THR A 3 -2.13 -12.32 -9.35
C THR A 3 -2.50 -13.33 -10.42
N GLU A 4 -2.88 -14.54 -10.03
CA GLU A 4 -3.36 -15.58 -10.95
C GLU A 4 -4.89 -15.66 -10.92
N PRO A 5 -5.59 -15.27 -12.01
CA PRO A 5 -7.03 -15.36 -12.06
C PRO A 5 -7.49 -16.82 -12.09
N ALA A 6 -8.40 -17.17 -11.17
CA ALA A 6 -9.13 -18.42 -11.26
C ALA A 6 -10.09 -18.35 -12.46
N ALA A 7 -9.99 -19.33 -13.36
CA ALA A 7 -10.87 -19.42 -14.52
C ALA A 7 -12.08 -20.30 -14.19
N TYR A 8 -13.28 -19.72 -14.25
CA TYR A 8 -14.53 -20.45 -14.12
C TYR A 8 -15.19 -20.59 -15.49
N ILE A 9 -15.68 -21.79 -15.82
CA ILE A 9 -16.41 -22.04 -17.07
C ILE A 9 -17.90 -21.94 -16.79
N PHE A 10 -18.57 -20.98 -17.42
CA PHE A 10 -20.01 -20.82 -17.34
C PHE A 10 -20.60 -20.90 -18.75
N HIS A 11 -21.35 -21.98 -19.04
CA HIS A 11 -21.99 -22.20 -20.34
C HIS A 11 -21.05 -21.95 -21.54
N GLU A 12 -19.87 -22.58 -21.52
CA GLU A 12 -18.80 -22.44 -22.54
C GLU A 12 -18.05 -21.09 -22.56
N HIS A 13 -18.43 -20.14 -21.71
CA HIS A 13 -17.71 -18.88 -21.54
C HIS A 13 -16.75 -18.94 -20.36
N HIS A 14 -15.52 -18.47 -20.57
CA HIS A 14 -14.52 -18.35 -19.52
C HIS A 14 -14.69 -17.03 -18.79
N VAL A 15 -15.00 -17.08 -17.50
CA VAL A 15 -15.03 -15.93 -16.61
C VAL A 15 -13.79 -15.98 -15.72
N ARG A 16 -12.92 -14.99 -15.84
CA ARG A 16 -11.76 -14.83 -14.97
C ARG A 16 -12.12 -14.07 -13.71
N ILE A 17 -11.74 -14.65 -12.57
CA ILE A 17 -12.01 -14.13 -11.24
C ILE A 17 -10.68 -13.91 -10.53
N LEU A 18 -10.51 -12.72 -9.96
CA LEU A 18 -9.41 -12.33 -9.09
C LEU A 18 -9.93 -12.23 -7.67
N THR A 19 -9.14 -12.66 -6.69
CA THR A 19 -9.51 -12.54 -5.28
C THR A 19 -8.66 -11.45 -4.64
N ASP A 20 -9.29 -10.51 -3.93
CA ASP A 20 -8.58 -9.47 -3.20
C ASP A 20 -8.08 -9.95 -1.82
N HIS A 21 -7.50 -9.03 -1.04
CA HIS A 21 -6.95 -9.33 0.29
C HIS A 21 -8.02 -9.67 1.34
N ASN A 22 -9.29 -9.43 1.04
CA ASN A 22 -10.43 -9.70 1.91
C ASN A 22 -11.23 -10.93 1.44
N ASP A 23 -10.63 -11.75 0.57
CA ASP A 23 -11.28 -12.89 -0.09
C ASP A 23 -12.49 -12.50 -0.95
N ALA A 24 -12.65 -11.23 -1.31
CA ALA A 24 -13.76 -10.78 -2.14
C ALA A 24 -13.44 -11.02 -3.64
N PRO A 25 -14.40 -11.57 -4.40
CA PRO A 25 -14.21 -11.85 -5.82
C PRO A 25 -14.38 -10.59 -6.68
N TRP A 26 -13.43 -10.43 -7.61
CA TRP A 26 -13.42 -9.41 -8.65
C TRP A 26 -13.43 -10.07 -10.02
N PHE A 27 -14.38 -9.69 -10.87
CA PHE A 27 -14.58 -10.31 -12.18
C PHE A 27 -13.96 -9.43 -13.27
N ILE A 28 -13.33 -10.05 -14.27
CA ILE A 28 -12.88 -9.29 -15.45
C ILE A 28 -14.11 -8.80 -16.22
N ALA A 29 -14.24 -7.48 -16.32
CA ALA A 29 -15.42 -6.81 -16.86
C ALA A 29 -15.70 -7.21 -18.31
N LYS A 30 -14.64 -7.43 -19.11
CA LYS A 30 -14.76 -7.85 -20.51
C LYS A 30 -15.47 -9.20 -20.63
N ASP A 31 -15.06 -10.19 -19.84
CA ASP A 31 -15.62 -11.54 -19.89
C ASP A 31 -17.12 -11.52 -19.53
N VAL A 32 -17.49 -10.73 -18.52
CA VAL A 32 -18.89 -10.55 -18.11
C VAL A 32 -19.71 -9.81 -19.17
N CYS A 33 -19.14 -8.74 -19.76
CA CYS A 33 -19.75 -7.98 -20.84
C CYS A 33 -20.01 -8.84 -22.09
N ASP A 34 -19.07 -9.72 -22.46
CA ASP A 34 -19.19 -10.61 -23.60
C ASP A 34 -20.37 -11.59 -23.42
N ILE A 35 -20.55 -12.12 -22.20
CA ILE A 35 -21.70 -13.00 -21.85
C ILE A 35 -23.02 -12.22 -21.86
N LEU A 36 -23.04 -11.03 -21.25
CA LEU A 36 -24.25 -10.21 -21.12
C LEU A 36 -24.59 -9.43 -22.39
N GLY A 37 -23.69 -9.38 -23.37
CA GLY A 37 -23.80 -8.57 -24.58
C GLY A 37 -23.89 -7.07 -24.30
N THR A 38 -23.13 -6.59 -23.31
CA THR A 38 -23.00 -5.16 -22.95
C THR A 38 -21.59 -4.65 -23.30
N ASP A 39 -21.42 -3.35 -23.56
CA ASP A 39 -20.09 -2.78 -23.78
C ASP A 39 -19.46 -2.33 -22.45
N THR A 40 -18.18 -2.65 -22.27
CA THR A 40 -17.35 -2.16 -21.16
C THR A 40 -17.37 -0.64 -20.98
N LYS A 41 -17.63 0.13 -22.05
CA LYS A 41 -17.76 1.60 -22.01
C LYS A 41 -18.96 2.07 -21.22
N ASP A 42 -20.06 1.30 -21.24
CA ASP A 42 -21.30 1.67 -20.58
C ASP A 42 -21.23 1.39 -19.08
N LEU A 43 -20.29 0.56 -18.62
CA LEU A 43 -20.21 0.12 -17.23
C LEU A 43 -20.03 1.27 -16.25
N ARG A 44 -19.22 2.29 -16.59
CA ARG A 44 -19.02 3.47 -15.72
C ARG A 44 -20.28 4.35 -15.59
N ALA A 45 -21.28 4.16 -16.44
CA ALA A 45 -22.58 4.82 -16.31
C ALA A 45 -23.61 3.97 -15.57
N ILE A 46 -23.30 2.70 -15.27
CA ILE A 46 -24.20 1.73 -14.63
C ILE A 46 -23.73 1.42 -13.20
N LEU A 47 -22.41 1.30 -13.01
CA LEU A 47 -21.75 0.88 -11.79
C LEU A 47 -21.20 2.09 -11.04
N ASP A 48 -21.24 1.99 -9.71
CA ASP A 48 -20.69 3.01 -8.81
C ASP A 48 -19.16 2.88 -8.71
N THR A 49 -18.48 3.88 -8.16
CA THR A 49 -17.00 3.97 -8.16
C THR A 49 -16.33 2.85 -7.35
N ASP A 50 -17.03 2.24 -6.41
CA ASP A 50 -16.60 1.09 -5.61
C ASP A 50 -16.93 -0.26 -6.28
N GLU A 51 -17.76 -0.25 -7.34
CA GLU A 51 -18.18 -1.45 -8.07
C GLU A 51 -17.36 -1.71 -9.34
N ILE A 52 -16.54 -0.74 -9.77
CA ILE A 52 -15.69 -0.83 -10.96
C ILE A 52 -14.35 -0.15 -10.76
N THR A 53 -13.26 -0.83 -11.10
CA THR A 53 -11.92 -0.23 -11.11
C THR A 53 -11.06 -0.79 -12.24
N ASN A 54 -9.92 -0.16 -12.49
CA ASN A 54 -8.90 -0.75 -13.35
C ASN A 54 -7.96 -1.60 -12.51
N LEU A 55 -7.51 -2.73 -13.05
CA LEU A 55 -6.43 -3.49 -12.44
C LEU A 55 -5.12 -2.69 -12.55
N ASP A 56 -4.48 -2.37 -11.43
CA ASP A 56 -3.21 -1.63 -11.47
C ASP A 56 -2.16 -2.42 -12.26
N THR A 57 -1.55 -1.76 -13.25
CA THR A 57 -0.68 -2.37 -14.28
C THR A 57 0.62 -2.95 -13.71
N ILE A 58 0.89 -2.77 -12.42
CA ILE A 58 2.12 -3.22 -11.76
C ILE A 58 2.04 -4.71 -11.37
N GLU A 59 0.84 -5.30 -11.24
CA GLU A 59 0.69 -6.68 -10.72
C GLU A 59 0.42 -7.76 -11.79
N VAL A 60 0.09 -7.39 -13.04
CA VAL A 60 -0.15 -8.37 -14.12
C VAL A 60 0.51 -7.90 -15.40
N GLN A 61 1.66 -8.52 -15.71
CA GLN A 61 2.44 -8.50 -16.96
C GLN A 61 2.45 -7.19 -17.79
N PRO A 62 3.62 -6.63 -18.16
CA PRO A 62 3.72 -5.42 -18.96
C PRO A 62 3.39 -5.72 -20.44
N THR A 63 2.17 -6.16 -20.74
CA THR A 63 1.66 -6.20 -22.09
C THR A 63 1.16 -4.79 -22.40
N ALA A 64 1.79 -4.15 -23.38
CA ALA A 64 1.45 -2.82 -23.84
C ALA A 64 -0.05 -2.72 -24.17
N GLY A 65 -0.83 -2.11 -23.26
CA GLY A 65 -2.28 -2.02 -23.34
C GLY A 65 -2.87 -1.27 -22.15
N ARG A 66 -4.13 -0.85 -22.27
CA ARG A 66 -4.88 -0.28 -21.14
C ARG A 66 -5.11 -1.36 -20.08
N ALA A 67 -4.94 -1.00 -18.82
CA ALA A 67 -5.32 -1.82 -17.67
C ALA A 67 -6.73 -2.42 -17.86
N PRO A 68 -6.92 -3.73 -17.65
CA PRO A 68 -8.24 -4.34 -17.78
C PRO A 68 -9.18 -3.80 -16.70
N LEU A 69 -10.44 -3.58 -17.08
CA LEU A 69 -11.50 -3.26 -16.14
C LEU A 69 -11.90 -4.51 -15.36
N ILE A 70 -12.06 -4.33 -14.05
CA ILE A 70 -12.59 -5.34 -13.14
C ILE A 70 -13.83 -4.78 -12.44
N ILE A 71 -14.78 -5.67 -12.13
CA ILE A 71 -16.01 -5.34 -11.42
C ILE A 71 -16.10 -6.16 -10.14
N SER A 72 -16.62 -5.56 -9.07
CA SER A 72 -16.87 -6.26 -7.81
C SER A 72 -18.06 -7.22 -7.95
N GLU A 73 -18.26 -8.09 -6.96
CA GLU A 73 -19.44 -8.96 -6.87
C GLU A 73 -20.76 -8.17 -6.89
N SER A 74 -20.83 -7.03 -6.17
CA SER A 74 -22.00 -6.13 -6.21
C SER A 74 -22.27 -5.64 -7.63
N GLY A 75 -21.23 -5.16 -8.30
CA GLY A 75 -21.33 -4.69 -9.68
C GLY A 75 -21.77 -5.79 -10.64
N PHE A 76 -21.22 -7.01 -10.48
CA PHE A 76 -21.66 -8.18 -11.23
C PHE A 76 -23.17 -8.44 -11.07
N TYR A 77 -23.69 -8.49 -9.84
CA TYR A 77 -25.11 -8.69 -9.61
C TYR A 77 -25.97 -7.57 -10.22
N LYS A 78 -25.54 -6.31 -10.12
CA LYS A 78 -26.25 -5.16 -10.71
C LYS A 78 -26.37 -5.29 -12.23
N LEU A 79 -25.30 -5.74 -12.91
CA LEU A 79 -25.31 -5.99 -14.35
C LEU A 79 -26.23 -7.16 -14.72
N VAL A 80 -26.14 -8.27 -13.99
CA VAL A 80 -26.94 -9.46 -14.25
C VAL A 80 -28.43 -9.16 -14.06
N LEU A 81 -28.81 -8.47 -12.98
CA LEU A 81 -30.20 -8.11 -12.67
C LEU A 81 -30.81 -7.14 -13.71
N ARG A 82 -29.99 -6.28 -14.34
CA ARG A 82 -30.44 -5.37 -15.40
C ARG A 82 -30.50 -6.03 -16.79
N SER A 83 -29.75 -7.11 -17.00
CA SER A 83 -29.64 -7.74 -18.31
C SER A 83 -30.94 -8.42 -18.75
N ARG A 84 -31.23 -8.33 -20.04
CA ARG A 84 -32.39 -8.96 -20.69
C ARG A 84 -32.02 -10.27 -21.40
N LYS A 85 -30.75 -10.68 -21.38
CA LYS A 85 -30.28 -11.92 -22.04
C LYS A 85 -30.89 -13.17 -21.40
N PRO A 86 -31.14 -14.23 -22.17
CA PRO A 86 -31.65 -15.51 -21.63
C PRO A 86 -30.77 -16.05 -20.50
N VAL A 87 -29.45 -16.04 -20.68
CA VAL A 87 -28.46 -16.48 -19.70
C VAL A 87 -28.58 -15.72 -18.36
N ALA A 88 -28.77 -14.40 -18.42
CA ALA A 88 -29.00 -13.60 -17.22
C ALA A 88 -30.34 -13.92 -16.55
N LYS A 89 -31.39 -14.17 -17.34
CA LYS A 89 -32.71 -14.55 -16.82
C LYS A 89 -32.71 -15.90 -16.12
N GLU A 90 -31.90 -16.86 -16.57
CA GLU A 90 -31.74 -18.15 -15.90
C GLU A 90 -31.12 -17.97 -14.52
N PHE A 91 -30.03 -17.19 -14.43
CA PHE A 91 -29.43 -16.83 -13.15
C PHE A 91 -30.41 -16.09 -12.23
N GLN A 92 -31.09 -15.05 -12.75
CA GLN A 92 -32.11 -14.30 -12.01
C GLN A 92 -33.23 -15.22 -11.48
N ARG A 93 -33.71 -16.15 -12.31
CA ARG A 93 -34.75 -17.12 -11.90
C ARG A 93 -34.26 -18.02 -10.79
N TRP A 94 -33.06 -18.58 -10.92
CA TRP A 94 -32.46 -19.41 -9.89
C TRP A 94 -32.33 -18.66 -8.56
N VAL A 95 -31.80 -17.44 -8.58
CA VAL A 95 -31.71 -16.59 -7.37
C VAL A 95 -33.09 -16.31 -6.77
N THR A 96 -34.07 -15.92 -7.59
CA THR A 96 -35.40 -15.48 -7.11
C THR A 96 -36.33 -16.60 -6.70
N HIS A 97 -36.20 -17.80 -7.27
CA HIS A 97 -37.09 -18.93 -6.99
C HIS A 97 -36.50 -19.93 -6.00
N ASP A 98 -35.17 -20.01 -5.91
CA ASP A 98 -34.49 -21.01 -5.10
C ASP A 98 -33.77 -20.35 -3.91
N ILE A 99 -32.81 -19.47 -4.19
CA ILE A 99 -31.94 -18.87 -3.16
C ILE A 99 -32.73 -17.96 -2.21
N LEU A 100 -33.37 -16.90 -2.74
CA LEU A 100 -34.06 -15.91 -1.91
C LEU A 100 -35.22 -16.54 -1.10
N PRO A 101 -36.05 -17.43 -1.66
CA PRO A 101 -37.07 -18.12 -0.88
C PRO A 101 -36.47 -19.04 0.20
N SER A 102 -35.35 -19.73 -0.09
CA SER A 102 -34.65 -20.55 0.91
C SER A 102 -34.16 -19.69 2.08
N ILE A 103 -33.46 -18.58 1.79
CA ILE A 103 -32.98 -17.65 2.81
C ILE A 103 -34.15 -17.08 3.62
N ARG A 104 -35.25 -16.67 2.96
CA ARG A 104 -36.43 -16.12 3.65
C ARG A 104 -37.09 -17.13 4.59
N ARG A 105 -37.14 -18.41 4.21
CA ARG A 105 -37.82 -19.47 4.99
C ARG A 105 -36.94 -20.07 6.07
N HIS A 106 -35.66 -20.28 5.77
CA HIS A 106 -34.74 -21.06 6.61
C HIS A 106 -33.64 -20.21 7.25
N GLY A 107 -33.52 -18.93 6.88
CA GLY A 107 -32.46 -18.04 7.34
C GLY A 107 -31.13 -18.23 6.63
N ALA A 108 -30.98 -19.27 5.80
CA ALA A 108 -29.76 -19.61 5.09
C ALA A 108 -30.03 -20.30 3.75
N TYR A 109 -29.00 -20.32 2.89
CA TYR A 109 -28.91 -21.16 1.71
C TYR A 109 -27.65 -22.02 1.84
N MET A 110 -27.78 -23.32 1.62
CA MET A 110 -26.67 -24.28 1.67
C MET A 110 -26.71 -25.11 0.39
N THR A 111 -25.54 -25.47 -0.13
CA THR A 111 -25.48 -26.34 -1.31
C THR A 111 -26.02 -27.74 -0.96
N PRO A 112 -26.56 -28.49 -1.94
CA PRO A 112 -27.06 -29.85 -1.70
C PRO A 112 -26.02 -30.76 -1.02
N ASP A 113 -24.74 -30.60 -1.34
CA ASP A 113 -23.66 -31.39 -0.74
C ASP A 113 -23.41 -30.98 0.72
N THR A 114 -23.46 -29.68 1.02
CA THR A 114 -23.38 -29.20 2.41
C THR A 114 -24.57 -29.69 3.23
N ILE A 115 -25.78 -29.72 2.65
CA ILE A 115 -26.98 -30.25 3.31
C ILE A 115 -26.82 -31.76 3.58
N LYS A 116 -26.34 -32.54 2.61
CA LYS A 116 -26.08 -33.97 2.81
C LYS A 116 -25.02 -34.21 3.88
N ALA A 117 -23.94 -33.45 3.88
CA ALA A 117 -22.89 -33.55 4.90
C ALA A 117 -23.43 -33.21 6.29
N ALA A 118 -24.20 -32.13 6.40
CA ALA A 118 -24.85 -31.70 7.64
C ALA A 118 -25.89 -32.69 8.17
N LEU A 119 -26.62 -33.37 7.28
CA LEU A 119 -27.57 -34.44 7.64
C LEU A 119 -26.87 -35.75 8.00
N ALA A 120 -25.71 -36.02 7.40
CA ALA A 120 -24.91 -37.20 7.70
C ALA A 120 -24.19 -37.08 9.04
N ASP A 121 -23.74 -35.87 9.38
CA ASP A 121 -23.06 -35.58 10.63
C ASP A 121 -23.42 -34.16 11.14
N PRO A 122 -24.19 -34.05 12.25
CA PRO A 122 -24.50 -32.78 12.89
C PRO A 122 -23.27 -31.95 13.28
N ASP A 123 -22.12 -32.57 13.51
CA ASP A 123 -20.88 -31.86 13.85
C ASP A 123 -20.38 -30.98 12.69
N THR A 124 -20.79 -31.27 11.46
CA THR A 124 -20.50 -30.43 10.28
C THR A 124 -21.07 -29.02 10.45
N ILE A 125 -22.28 -28.89 11.01
CA ILE A 125 -22.91 -27.58 11.26
C ILE A 125 -22.16 -26.85 12.38
N ILE A 126 -21.78 -27.56 13.44
CA ILE A 126 -21.04 -27.00 14.57
C ILE A 126 -19.68 -26.48 14.10
N MET A 127 -18.97 -27.25 13.28
CA MET A 127 -17.69 -26.86 12.70
C MET A 127 -17.83 -25.60 11.82
N LEU A 128 -18.84 -25.55 10.94
CA LEU A 128 -19.09 -24.37 10.10
C LEU A 128 -19.40 -23.13 10.94
N ALA A 129 -20.27 -23.26 11.95
CA ALA A 129 -20.62 -22.17 12.84
C ALA A 129 -19.41 -21.69 13.66
N THR A 130 -18.56 -22.62 14.13
CA THR A 130 -17.35 -22.29 14.90
C THR A 130 -16.36 -21.54 14.04
N ARG A 131 -16.12 -22.00 12.81
CA ARG A 131 -15.24 -21.31 11.85
C ARG A 131 -15.73 -19.88 11.56
N LEU A 132 -17.03 -19.71 11.30
CA LEU A 132 -17.61 -18.38 11.07
C LEU A 132 -17.44 -17.46 12.29
N LYS A 133 -17.62 -18.01 13.50
CA LYS A 133 -17.40 -17.26 14.74
C LYS A 133 -15.94 -16.84 14.91
N GLU A 134 -15.00 -17.73 14.64
CA GLU A 134 -13.56 -17.44 14.68
C GLU A 134 -13.19 -16.36 13.65
N GLU A 135 -13.70 -16.45 12.43
CA GLU A 135 -13.48 -15.44 11.38
C GLU A 135 -14.01 -14.06 11.81
N THR A 136 -15.20 -14.00 12.43
CA THR A 136 -15.73 -12.73 12.96
C THR A 136 -14.87 -12.16 14.09
N SER A 137 -14.41 -13.00 15.03
CA SER A 137 -13.53 -12.56 16.12
C SER A 137 -12.22 -12.00 15.59
N GLN A 138 -11.61 -12.69 14.61
CA GLN A 138 -10.36 -12.23 13.98
C GLN A 138 -10.55 -10.90 13.25
N ARG A 139 -11.68 -10.71 12.55
CA ARG A 139 -12.02 -9.44 11.90
C ARG A 139 -12.21 -8.31 12.91
N GLU A 140 -12.90 -8.56 14.02
CA GLU A 140 -13.08 -7.58 15.09
C GLU A 140 -11.76 -7.20 15.76
N GLU A 141 -10.91 -8.18 16.07
CA GLU A 141 -9.57 -7.95 16.62
C GLU A 141 -8.68 -7.15 15.66
N ALA A 142 -8.69 -7.49 14.37
CA ALA A 142 -7.96 -6.74 13.35
C ALA A 142 -8.48 -5.29 13.23
N GLN A 143 -9.81 -5.10 13.24
CA GLN A 143 -10.42 -3.77 13.23
C GLN A 143 -10.08 -2.96 14.48
N GLU A 144 -10.01 -3.59 15.66
CA GLU A 144 -9.62 -2.92 16.89
C GLU A 144 -8.14 -2.48 16.85
N GLN A 145 -7.26 -3.34 16.34
CA GLN A 145 -5.86 -2.98 16.11
C GLN A 145 -5.76 -1.79 15.16
N VAL A 146 -6.51 -1.78 14.06
CA VAL A 146 -6.55 -0.64 13.14
C VAL A 146 -7.08 0.62 13.85
N ARG A 147 -8.16 0.51 14.63
CA ARG A 147 -8.77 1.64 15.36
C ARG A 147 -7.80 2.26 16.37
N THR A 148 -6.98 1.45 17.03
CA THR A 148 -5.99 1.91 18.01
C THR A 148 -4.73 2.48 17.36
N LEU A 149 -4.33 1.97 16.20
CA LEU A 149 -3.12 2.40 15.49
C LEU A 149 -3.36 3.58 14.54
N ALA A 150 -4.52 3.68 13.92
CA ALA A 150 -4.87 4.74 12.97
C ALA A 150 -4.66 6.16 13.53
N PRO A 151 -5.14 6.53 14.73
CA PRO A 151 -4.89 7.88 15.26
C PRO A 151 -3.41 8.11 15.61
N LYS A 152 -2.66 7.06 15.99
CA LYS A 152 -1.23 7.15 16.24
C LYS A 152 -0.44 7.35 14.95
N ALA A 153 -0.84 6.66 13.88
CA ALA A 153 -0.26 6.82 12.55
C ALA A 153 -0.56 8.22 11.99
N GLN A 154 -1.81 8.69 12.09
CA GLN A 154 -2.19 10.03 11.65
C GLN A 154 -1.41 11.12 12.43
N ALA A 155 -1.36 11.03 13.76
CA ALA A 155 -0.61 11.98 14.58
C ALA A 155 0.89 11.98 14.22
N TYR A 156 1.43 10.82 13.83
CA TYR A 156 2.81 10.70 13.37
C TYR A 156 3.03 11.34 12.00
N GLU A 157 2.11 11.15 11.05
CA GLU A 157 2.12 11.81 9.75
C GLU A 157 2.06 13.33 9.90
N ASP A 158 1.08 13.85 10.66
CA ASP A 158 0.93 15.27 10.95
C ASP A 158 2.21 15.85 11.59
N PHE A 159 2.84 15.11 12.51
CA PHE A 159 4.09 15.51 13.14
C PHE A 159 5.27 15.55 12.16
N CYS A 160 5.33 14.60 11.22
CA CYS A 160 6.37 14.50 10.19
C CYS A 160 6.24 15.59 9.13
N GLU A 161 5.02 16.05 8.85
CA GLU A 161 4.72 17.14 7.91
C GLU A 161 5.05 18.53 8.46
N ALA A 162 5.09 18.70 9.79
CA ALA A 162 5.48 19.96 10.41
C ALA A 162 6.94 20.36 10.04
N PRO A 163 7.19 21.63 9.67
CA PRO A 163 8.50 22.08 9.18
C PRO A 163 9.55 22.15 10.31
N GLY A 164 10.15 21.02 10.66
CA GLY A 164 11.37 20.95 11.45
C GLY A 164 12.58 20.78 10.52
N LEU A 165 13.46 21.78 10.47
CA LEU A 165 14.70 21.74 9.68
C LEU A 165 15.89 21.51 10.62
N LEU A 166 16.51 20.34 10.54
CA LEU A 166 17.62 19.95 11.41
C LEU A 166 18.95 19.96 10.66
N THR A 167 20.03 20.35 11.32
CA THR A 167 21.37 20.04 10.80
C THR A 167 21.63 18.54 10.88
N VAL A 168 22.64 18.04 10.15
CA VAL A 168 23.09 16.64 10.29
C VAL A 168 23.49 16.35 11.75
N ARG A 169 24.10 17.31 12.43
CA ARG A 169 24.46 17.22 13.86
C ARG A 169 23.23 17.06 14.75
N ASP A 170 22.25 17.95 14.60
CA ASP A 170 21.03 17.92 15.42
C ASP A 170 20.22 16.65 15.15
N ALA A 171 20.17 16.20 13.89
CA ALA A 171 19.54 14.95 13.50
C ALA A 171 20.23 13.74 14.16
N ALA A 172 21.56 13.67 14.13
CA ALA A 172 22.33 12.61 14.79
C ALA A 172 22.10 12.60 16.31
N SER A 173 22.06 13.79 16.93
CA SER A 173 21.73 13.94 18.35
C SER A 173 20.31 13.42 18.65
N GLN A 174 19.31 13.79 17.84
CA GLN A 174 17.93 13.34 18.05
C GLN A 174 17.77 11.83 17.83
N LEU A 175 18.42 11.25 16.82
CA LEU A 175 18.43 9.80 16.60
C LEU A 175 19.05 9.06 17.79
N THR A 176 20.14 9.61 18.35
CA THR A 176 20.79 9.07 19.55
C THR A 176 19.85 9.10 20.75
N THR A 177 19.15 10.21 20.97
CA THR A 177 18.12 10.31 22.03
C THR A 177 16.96 9.34 21.83
N ALA A 178 16.57 9.07 20.58
CA ALA A 178 15.50 8.14 20.23
C ALA A 178 15.91 6.64 20.33
N GLY A 179 17.14 6.35 20.73
CA GLY A 179 17.64 4.97 20.94
C GLY A 179 18.49 4.41 19.80
N VAL A 180 18.85 5.21 18.79
CA VAL A 180 19.77 4.82 17.71
C VAL A 180 21.09 5.59 17.90
N PRO A 181 22.06 5.07 18.67
CA PRO A 181 23.28 5.82 19.00
C PRO A 181 24.14 6.01 17.74
N ILE A 182 24.21 7.22 17.22
CA ILE A 182 24.94 7.52 15.98
C ILE A 182 25.68 8.85 16.09
N ARG A 183 26.94 8.87 15.65
CA ARG A 183 27.73 10.11 15.61
C ARG A 183 27.38 10.93 14.37
N GLU A 184 27.62 12.24 14.41
CA GLU A 184 27.38 13.10 13.24
C GLU A 184 28.16 12.62 12.00
N CYS A 185 29.42 12.22 12.18
CA CYS A 185 30.27 11.72 11.10
C CYS A 185 29.71 10.43 10.48
N GLU A 186 29.22 9.51 11.32
CA GLU A 186 28.62 8.25 10.89
C GLU A 186 27.32 8.50 10.11
N LEU A 187 26.45 9.36 10.63
CA LEU A 187 25.22 9.73 9.92
C LEU A 187 25.53 10.38 8.58
N ARG A 188 26.54 11.25 8.53
CA ARG A 188 26.96 11.90 7.28
C ARG A 188 27.50 10.90 6.26
N ALA A 189 28.32 9.95 6.69
CA ALA A 189 28.83 8.88 5.84
C ALA A 189 27.67 8.02 5.28
N TRP A 190 26.72 7.64 6.15
CA TRP A 190 25.54 6.89 5.76
C TRP A 190 24.70 7.63 4.71
N LEU A 191 24.48 8.94 4.88
CA LEU A 191 23.75 9.77 3.93
C LEU A 191 24.46 9.87 2.56
N LEU A 192 25.79 9.80 2.52
CA LEU A 192 26.56 9.80 1.27
C LEU A 192 26.44 8.45 0.56
N ASP A 193 26.64 7.36 1.30
CA ASP A 193 26.59 5.98 0.79
C ASP A 193 25.19 5.64 0.22
N HIS A 194 24.15 6.04 0.93
CA HIS A 194 22.76 5.80 0.54
C HIS A 194 22.22 6.84 -0.46
N LYS A 195 23.08 7.70 -1.01
CA LYS A 195 22.72 8.74 -2.00
C LYS A 195 21.60 9.68 -1.52
N TRP A 196 21.63 10.08 -0.26
CA TRP A 196 20.76 11.15 0.26
C TRP A 196 21.32 12.53 -0.06
N ILE A 197 22.64 12.67 0.11
CA ILE A 197 23.40 13.87 -0.20
C ILE A 197 24.64 13.53 -1.02
N TYR A 198 25.18 14.50 -1.75
CA TYR A 198 26.48 14.42 -2.42
C TYR A 198 27.28 15.70 -2.19
N ARG A 199 28.60 15.63 -2.36
CA ARG A 199 29.49 16.78 -2.21
C ARG A 199 29.47 17.61 -3.50
N LYS A 200 29.28 18.93 -3.36
CA LYS A 200 29.37 19.89 -4.47
C LYS A 200 29.95 21.19 -3.94
N ASP A 201 30.96 21.72 -4.63
CA ASP A 201 31.69 22.91 -4.21
C ASP A 201 32.22 22.75 -2.77
N ASN A 202 31.99 23.74 -1.91
CA ASN A 202 32.41 23.70 -0.50
C ASN A 202 31.31 23.15 0.44
N GLY A 203 30.32 22.44 -0.09
CA GLY A 203 29.16 21.99 0.68
C GLY A 203 28.54 20.67 0.20
N TYR A 204 27.36 20.39 0.75
CA TYR A 204 26.56 19.22 0.39
C TYR A 204 25.28 19.65 -0.34
N ARG A 205 24.80 18.79 -1.23
CA ARG A 205 23.54 18.97 -1.96
C ARG A 205 22.69 17.70 -1.86
N PRO A 206 21.36 17.80 -1.78
CA PRO A 206 20.51 16.62 -1.74
C PRO A 206 20.37 16.00 -3.13
N TYR A 207 20.24 14.68 -3.19
CA TYR A 207 19.77 14.02 -4.41
C TYR A 207 18.30 14.34 -4.65
N ALA A 208 17.89 14.41 -5.92
CA ALA A 208 16.52 14.77 -6.32
C ALA A 208 15.47 13.88 -5.64
N ALA A 209 15.66 12.56 -5.62
CA ALA A 209 14.75 11.62 -4.97
C ALA A 209 14.43 11.97 -3.50
N HIS A 210 15.44 12.37 -2.72
CA HIS A 210 15.24 12.73 -1.31
C HIS A 210 14.76 14.17 -1.11
N LYS A 211 15.04 15.06 -2.08
CA LYS A 211 14.51 16.42 -2.09
C LYS A 211 13.02 16.41 -2.41
N ASP A 212 12.62 15.71 -3.47
CA ASP A 212 11.25 15.67 -3.98
C ASP A 212 10.33 14.91 -3.02
N ALA A 213 10.85 13.87 -2.35
CA ALA A 213 10.15 13.18 -1.28
C ALA A 213 10.11 13.97 0.06
N GLY A 214 10.72 15.17 0.11
CA GLY A 214 10.70 16.03 1.29
C GLY A 214 11.54 15.53 2.46
N HIS A 215 12.52 14.65 2.26
CA HIS A 215 13.40 14.13 3.31
C HIS A 215 14.54 15.11 3.67
N VAL A 216 15.05 15.83 2.66
CA VAL A 216 16.15 16.78 2.80
C VAL A 216 15.82 18.05 2.02
N MET A 217 16.02 19.20 2.64
CA MET A 217 15.83 20.50 2.00
C MET A 217 17.15 21.27 1.92
N LEU A 218 17.32 22.02 0.83
CA LEU A 218 18.44 22.93 0.67
C LEU A 218 18.02 24.32 1.15
N VAL A 219 18.61 24.79 2.25
CA VAL A 219 18.20 26.04 2.92
C VAL A 219 19.27 27.10 2.73
N PRO A 220 18.94 28.25 2.09
CA PRO A 220 19.86 29.36 1.98
C PRO A 220 20.09 30.03 3.35
N PRO A 221 21.30 30.54 3.61
CA PRO A 221 21.60 31.24 4.84
C PRO A 221 20.78 32.52 4.94
N ARG A 222 20.23 32.81 6.13
CA ARG A 222 19.41 34.02 6.38
C ARG A 222 20.20 35.32 6.28
N ARG A 223 21.52 35.27 6.43
CA ARG A 223 22.41 36.42 6.36
C ARG A 223 23.64 36.07 5.51
N PRO A 224 24.11 36.99 4.67
CA PRO A 224 25.37 36.81 3.95
C PRO A 224 26.54 36.78 4.95
N GLY A 225 27.62 36.13 4.56
CA GLY A 225 28.88 36.19 5.30
C GLY A 225 29.49 37.60 5.18
N ARG A 226 30.40 37.94 6.08
CA ARG A 226 31.17 39.19 6.01
C ARG A 226 32.66 38.88 6.04
N HIS A 227 33.39 39.49 5.11
CA HIS A 227 34.84 39.50 5.14
C HIS A 227 35.35 40.39 6.28
N HIS A 228 36.62 40.26 6.65
CA HIS A 228 37.25 41.07 7.69
C HIS A 228 37.16 42.58 7.41
N ASN A 229 37.16 42.97 6.13
CA ASN A 229 36.98 44.34 5.65
C ASN A 229 35.51 44.82 5.66
N GLY A 230 34.57 44.02 6.15
CA GLY A 230 33.14 44.35 6.24
C GLY A 230 32.33 44.12 4.97
N THR A 231 32.95 43.75 3.84
CA THR A 231 32.24 43.46 2.59
C THR A 231 31.42 42.15 2.69
N PRO A 232 30.17 42.12 2.21
CA PRO A 232 29.34 40.92 2.26
C PRO A 232 29.72 39.90 1.18
N PHE A 233 29.63 38.62 1.49
CA PHE A 233 29.74 37.53 0.50
C PHE A 233 28.60 36.52 0.63
N ALA A 234 28.28 35.86 -0.49
CA ALA A 234 27.24 34.84 -0.53
C ALA A 234 27.75 33.57 0.15
N LEU A 235 27.04 33.10 1.16
CA LEU A 235 27.28 31.81 1.79
C LEU A 235 26.52 30.72 1.03
N ASP A 236 27.16 29.58 0.86
CA ASP A 236 26.53 28.42 0.24
C ASP A 236 25.30 27.95 1.03
N PRO A 237 24.23 27.53 0.35
CA PRO A 237 23.09 26.93 1.01
C PRO A 237 23.47 25.59 1.65
N THR A 238 22.80 25.24 2.74
CA THR A 238 23.09 24.05 3.55
C THR A 238 21.96 23.03 3.47
N CYS A 239 22.30 21.75 3.40
CA CYS A 239 21.32 20.67 3.52
C CYS A 239 20.79 20.58 4.95
N LYS A 240 19.47 20.54 5.09
CA LYS A 240 18.76 20.31 6.35
C LYS A 240 17.88 19.09 6.21
N ILE A 241 17.85 18.27 7.24
CA ILE A 241 17.02 17.07 7.32
C ILE A 241 15.66 17.48 7.87
N THR A 242 14.59 17.03 7.23
CA THR A 242 13.22 17.29 7.69
C THR A 242 12.81 16.29 8.77
N ARG A 243 11.70 16.52 9.48
CA ARG A 243 11.15 15.51 10.41
C ARG A 243 10.81 14.20 9.70
N ARG A 244 10.20 14.28 8.51
CA ARG A 244 9.97 13.13 7.63
C ARG A 244 11.28 12.40 7.27
N GLY A 245 12.33 13.14 6.94
CA GLY A 245 13.66 12.58 6.70
C GLY A 245 14.25 11.90 7.93
N LEU A 246 14.16 12.53 9.11
CA LEU A 246 14.64 11.99 10.38
C LEU A 246 13.94 10.68 10.76
N THR A 247 12.62 10.66 10.61
CA THR A 247 11.76 9.49 10.77
C THR A 247 12.25 8.31 9.91
N LEU A 248 12.48 8.57 8.62
CA LEU A 248 12.93 7.52 7.70
C LEU A 248 14.36 7.04 8.05
N LEU A 249 15.22 7.95 8.52
CA LEU A 249 16.56 7.59 9.00
C LEU A 249 16.49 6.69 10.24
N TYR A 250 15.59 7.00 11.19
CA TYR A 250 15.38 6.17 12.38
C TYR A 250 14.98 4.73 12.00
N GLN A 251 14.02 4.59 11.07
CA GLN A 251 13.55 3.28 10.61
C GLN A 251 14.64 2.50 9.87
N ARG A 252 15.35 3.14 8.91
CA ARG A 252 16.36 2.47 8.07
C ARG A 252 17.61 2.09 8.86
N ILE A 253 18.18 3.03 9.61
CA ILE A 253 19.39 2.78 10.40
C ILE A 253 19.08 1.78 11.53
N GLY A 254 17.90 1.87 12.14
CA GLY A 254 17.45 0.86 13.11
C GLY A 254 17.35 -0.55 12.51
N ALA A 255 16.74 -0.67 11.32
CA ALA A 255 16.60 -1.95 10.63
C ALA A 255 17.95 -2.55 10.16
N GLU A 256 18.86 -1.74 9.64
CA GLU A 256 20.20 -2.18 9.20
C GLU A 256 21.06 -2.66 10.38
N ARG A 257 20.92 -2.02 11.55
CA ARG A 257 21.59 -2.47 12.79
C ARG A 257 21.03 -3.79 13.31
N MET A 258 19.71 -3.96 13.29
CA MET A 258 19.08 -5.24 13.62
C MET A 258 19.53 -6.38 12.68
N ARG A 259 19.91 -6.06 11.44
CA ARG A 259 20.45 -7.00 10.44
C ARG A 259 21.97 -7.18 10.50
N GLY A 260 22.68 -6.52 11.41
CA GLY A 260 24.13 -6.67 11.60
C GLY A 260 25.00 -6.11 10.48
N GLN A 261 24.48 -5.22 9.62
CA GLN A 261 25.17 -4.78 8.40
C GLN A 261 26.13 -3.60 8.57
N LEU A 262 26.22 -3.01 9.76
CA LEU A 262 27.18 -1.93 10.05
C LEU A 262 28.47 -2.55 10.62
N HIS A 263 29.36 -2.99 9.73
CA HIS A 263 30.73 -3.36 10.09
C HIS A 263 31.58 -2.09 10.26
N TYR A 264 32.23 -1.97 11.42
CA TYR A 264 33.12 -0.87 11.77
C TYR A 264 34.49 -1.13 11.15
N ASP A 265 34.87 -0.33 10.15
CA ASP A 265 36.25 -0.28 9.66
C ASP A 265 36.81 1.13 9.89
N ASN A 266 37.88 1.21 10.69
CA ASN A 266 38.33 2.44 11.33
C ASN A 266 39.34 3.21 10.47
N GLN A 267 39.32 3.03 9.15
CA GLN A 267 40.24 3.70 8.24
C GLN A 267 39.57 4.90 7.56
N TYR A 268 39.96 6.08 8.05
CA TYR A 268 39.72 7.36 7.41
C TYR A 268 40.62 7.50 6.17
N PRO A 269 40.10 7.75 4.96
CA PRO A 269 40.94 7.84 3.76
C PRO A 269 41.46 9.26 3.46
N PHE A 270 41.81 10.06 4.47
CA PHE A 270 42.29 11.45 4.26
C PHE A 270 43.48 11.89 5.12
N ASP A 271 44.24 10.97 5.72
CA ASP A 271 45.60 11.28 6.17
C ASP A 271 46.57 10.76 5.11
N ASP A 272 46.81 11.57 4.08
CA ASP A 272 48.05 11.59 3.31
C ASP A 272 47.97 12.72 2.28
N GLN A 273 48.41 13.91 2.68
CA GLN A 273 49.12 14.89 1.85
C GLN A 273 49.56 16.08 2.71
N GLU A 274 50.79 16.02 3.22
CA GLU A 274 51.87 16.97 2.89
C GLU A 274 53.05 16.74 3.83
N ALA A 275 54.12 16.19 3.25
CA ALA A 275 55.49 16.34 3.69
C ALA A 275 56.13 17.50 2.92
#